data_AF-A0A6L4Z747-F1
#
_entry.id   AF-A0A6L4Z747-F1
#
_cell.length_a   1.000
_cell.length_b   1.000
_cell.length_c   1.000
_cell.angle_alpha   90.00
_cell.angle_beta   90.00
_cell.angle_gamma   90.00
#
_symmetry.space_group_name_H-M   'P 1'
#
loop_
_entity.id
_entity.type
_entity.pdbx_description
1 polymer ?
#
loop_
_entity_poly.entity_id
_entity_poly.type
_entity_poly.pdbx_seq_one_letter_code
_entity_poly.pdbx_strand_id
1 'polypeptide(L)'
;METLNISERKDKIKWDYDAEADVLYLSFGNPQKAEGVDIGEGTIIRVQSDSKEIIGVTILNPLHRTLASLTGKQHLGTSKKTVSVSK
;
A
#
# COMPACT_ATOMS: atom_id res chain seq x y z
N MET A 1 -11.37 2.61 21.63
CA MET A 1 -10.61 2.02 20.52
C MET A 1 -10.74 2.99 19.36
N GLU A 2 -9.65 3.39 18.72
CA GLU A 2 -9.73 4.23 17.53
C GLU A 2 -10.31 3.41 16.38
N THR A 3 -11.30 3.96 15.67
CA THR A 3 -11.99 3.27 14.57
C THR A 3 -11.49 3.80 13.24
N LEU A 4 -10.97 2.91 12.39
CA LEU A 4 -10.70 3.18 10.97
C LEU A 4 -11.94 2.86 10.16
N ASN A 5 -12.29 3.75 9.24
CA ASN A 5 -13.44 3.57 8.35
C ASN A 5 -12.97 3.50 6.89
N ILE A 6 -13.67 2.71 6.08
CA ILE A 6 -13.55 2.76 4.61
C ILE A 6 -14.97 2.85 4.06
N SER A 7 -15.24 3.87 3.25
CA SER A 7 -16.57 4.03 2.66
C SER A 7 -16.87 2.87 1.70
N GLU A 8 -18.01 2.19 1.89
CA GLU A 8 -18.56 1.23 0.92
C GLU A 8 -19.17 1.90 -0.33
N ARG A 9 -19.02 3.23 -0.42
CA ARG A 9 -19.60 4.05 -1.49
C ARG A 9 -18.88 3.73 -2.80
N LYS A 10 -19.65 3.63 -3.89
CA LYS A 10 -19.12 3.56 -5.27
C LYS A 10 -18.64 4.94 -5.72
N ASP A 11 -17.77 5.55 -4.94
CA ASP A 11 -17.16 6.81 -5.33
C ASP A 11 -16.34 6.61 -6.61
N LYS A 12 -16.26 7.64 -7.44
CA LYS A 12 -15.40 7.59 -8.62
C LYS A 12 -13.96 7.39 -8.16
N ILE A 13 -13.36 6.29 -8.60
CA ILE A 13 -11.94 6.04 -8.37
C ILE A 13 -11.16 6.88 -9.38
N LYS A 14 -10.32 7.77 -8.86
CA LYS A 14 -9.29 8.45 -9.65
C LYS A 14 -7.99 7.69 -9.46
N TRP A 15 -7.29 7.44 -10.55
CA TRP A 15 -6.01 6.77 -10.51
C TRP A 15 -5.02 7.47 -11.43
N ASP A 16 -3.75 7.39 -11.06
CA ASP A 16 -2.65 7.95 -11.81
C ASP A 16 -1.41 7.06 -11.63
N TYR A 17 -0.68 6.84 -12.70
CA TYR A 17 0.53 6.02 -12.67
C TYR A 17 1.73 6.86 -13.07
N ASP A 18 2.67 6.99 -12.15
CA ASP A 18 3.97 7.60 -12.40
C ASP A 18 4.92 6.53 -12.94
N ALA A 19 5.17 6.58 -14.24
CA ALA A 19 6.02 5.62 -14.92
C ALA A 19 7.52 5.82 -14.62
N GLU A 20 7.94 7.02 -14.23
CA GLU A 20 9.33 7.31 -13.86
C GLU A 20 9.65 6.72 -12.48
N ALA A 21 8.68 6.81 -11.55
CA ALA A 21 8.82 6.30 -10.19
C ALA A 21 8.38 4.83 -10.00
N ASP A 22 7.69 4.23 -10.98
CA ASP A 22 6.93 2.96 -10.82
C ASP A 22 6.02 3.04 -9.59
N VAL A 23 5.09 4.01 -9.60
CA VAL A 23 4.14 4.23 -8.49
C VAL A 23 2.72 4.38 -9.03
N LEU A 24 1.79 3.59 -8.49
CA LEU A 24 0.36 3.69 -8.79
C LEU A 24 -0.38 4.36 -7.62
N TYR A 25 -1.06 5.47 -7.91
CA TYR A 25 -1.95 6.17 -6.99
C TYR A 25 -3.40 5.81 -7.28
N LEU A 26 -4.16 5.45 -6.24
CA LEU A 26 -5.59 5.18 -6.27
C LEU A 26 -6.25 6.07 -5.22
N SER A 27 -7.18 6.94 -5.63
CA SER A 27 -7.93 7.84 -4.73
C SER A 27 -9.42 7.57 -4.87
N PHE A 28 -10.12 7.46 -3.74
CA PHE A 28 -11.56 7.35 -3.66
C PHE A 28 -12.15 8.75 -3.61
N GLY A 29 -12.88 9.15 -4.65
CA GLY A 29 -13.41 10.51 -4.75
C GLY A 29 -12.35 11.53 -5.14
N ASN A 30 -12.37 12.71 -4.51
CA ASN A 30 -11.42 13.78 -4.82
C ASN A 30 -10.13 13.64 -4.02
N PRO A 31 -8.95 13.92 -4.60
CA PRO A 31 -7.69 13.94 -3.87
C PRO A 31 -7.77 14.92 -2.69
N GLN A 32 -7.44 14.44 -1.50
CA GLN A 32 -7.43 15.21 -0.27
C GLN A 32 -6.12 14.96 0.49
N LYS A 33 -5.81 15.85 1.43
CA LYS A 33 -4.67 15.65 2.33
C LYS A 33 -4.90 14.40 3.18
N ALA A 34 -3.95 13.49 3.13
CA ALA A 34 -3.97 12.24 3.88
C ALA A 34 -2.58 11.88 4.41
N GLU A 35 -2.58 11.18 5.52
CA GLU A 35 -1.43 10.48 6.06
C GLU A 35 -1.24 9.15 5.32
N GLY A 36 0.00 8.76 5.10
CA GLY A 36 0.34 7.49 4.45
C GLY A 36 0.73 6.47 5.50
N VAL A 37 0.00 5.36 5.56
CA VAL A 37 0.29 4.24 6.47
C VAL A 37 0.82 3.08 5.64
N ASP A 38 2.10 2.77 5.78
CA ASP A 38 2.71 1.60 5.14
C ASP A 38 2.21 0.32 5.82
N ILE A 39 1.55 -0.55 5.05
CA ILE A 39 1.04 -1.85 5.51
C ILE A 39 1.92 -3.02 5.04
N GLY A 40 3.08 -2.73 4.44
CA GLY A 40 4.03 -3.69 3.92
C GLY A 40 3.87 -3.96 2.43
N GLU A 41 4.82 -4.70 1.86
CA GLU A 41 4.78 -5.14 0.46
C GLU A 41 4.59 -3.99 -0.54
N GLY A 42 5.17 -2.83 -0.24
CA GLY A 42 5.06 -1.63 -1.07
C GLY A 42 3.64 -1.06 -1.14
N THR A 43 2.76 -1.36 -0.18
CA THR A 43 1.39 -0.85 -0.16
C THR A 43 1.22 0.17 0.94
N ILE A 44 0.77 1.37 0.58
CA ILE A 44 0.54 2.48 1.50
C ILE A 44 -0.96 2.84 1.46
N ILE A 45 -1.62 2.79 2.62
CA ILE A 45 -3.00 3.24 2.77
C ILE A 45 -3.02 4.76 3.02
N ARG A 46 -3.90 5.48 2.34
CA ARG A 46 -4.08 6.93 2.49
C ARG A 46 -5.25 7.18 3.43
N VAL A 47 -4.97 7.70 4.62
CA VAL A 47 -5.97 7.95 5.68
C VAL A 47 -6.14 9.46 5.89
N GLN A 48 -7.37 9.95 5.85
CA GLN A 48 -7.67 11.34 6.21
C GLN A 48 -7.48 11.54 7.72
N SER A 49 -6.68 12.54 8.10
CA SER A 49 -6.26 12.76 9.50
C SER A 49 -7.43 12.96 10.47
N ASP A 50 -8.48 13.67 10.04
CA ASP A 50 -9.59 14.10 10.90
C ASP A 50 -10.65 13.01 11.08
N SER A 51 -11.15 12.44 9.97
CA SER A 51 -12.22 11.43 10.00
C SER A 51 -11.73 10.01 10.24
N LYS A 52 -10.41 9.77 10.12
CA LYS A 52 -9.81 8.43 10.07
C LYS A 52 -10.38 7.55 8.96
N GLU A 53 -10.84 8.18 7.87
CA GLU A 53 -11.35 7.50 6.68
C GLU A 53 -10.20 7.12 5.74
N ILE A 54 -10.22 5.90 5.22
CA ILE A 54 -9.36 5.45 4.15
C ILE A 54 -9.89 6.04 2.84
N ILE A 55 -9.10 6.91 2.24
CA ILE A 55 -9.46 7.67 1.02
C ILE A 55 -8.62 7.27 -0.19
N GLY A 56 -7.72 6.30 -0.05
CA GLY A 56 -6.91 5.83 -1.18
C GLY A 56 -5.83 4.82 -0.83
N VAL A 57 -5.11 4.41 -1.86
CA VAL A 57 -4.00 3.45 -1.81
C VAL A 57 -2.90 3.94 -2.74
N THR A 58 -1.65 3.82 -2.30
CA THR A 58 -0.46 3.97 -3.15
C THR A 58 0.25 2.62 -3.20
N ILE A 59 0.54 2.13 -4.40
CA ILE A 59 1.30 0.90 -4.62
C ILE A 59 2.64 1.29 -5.22
N LEU A 60 3.71 0.91 -4.53
CA LEU A 60 5.10 1.10 -4.95
C LEU A 60 5.58 -0.10 -5.76
N ASN A 61 6.34 0.19 -6.81
CA ASN A 61 6.94 -0.77 -7.72
C ASN A 61 5.95 -1.82 -8.28
N PRO A 62 4.69 -1.49 -8.62
CA PRO A 62 3.71 -2.49 -9.07
C PRO A 62 4.17 -3.20 -10.34
N LEU A 63 4.82 -2.52 -11.29
CA LEU A 63 5.28 -3.16 -12.52
C LEU A 63 6.43 -4.13 -12.21
N HIS A 64 7.48 -3.65 -11.54
CA HIS A 64 8.64 -4.47 -11.21
C HIS A 64 8.26 -5.71 -10.39
N ARG A 65 7.43 -5.54 -9.35
CA ARG A 65 7.01 -6.62 -8.45
C ARG A 65 6.08 -7.63 -9.12
N THR A 66 5.21 -7.17 -10.02
CA THR A 66 4.35 -8.06 -10.80
C THR A 66 5.18 -8.90 -11.75
N LEU A 67 6.13 -8.30 -12.47
CA LEU A 67 7.04 -9.01 -13.37
C LEU A 67 7.92 -10.04 -12.63
N ALA A 68 8.48 -9.68 -11.47
CA ALA A 68 9.25 -10.60 -10.65
C ALA A 68 8.42 -11.80 -10.18
N SER A 69 7.15 -11.57 -9.83
CA SER A 69 6.21 -12.62 -9.41
C SER A 69 5.83 -13.55 -10.55
N LEU A 70 5.54 -13.01 -11.74
CA LEU A 70 5.22 -13.80 -12.93
C LEU A 70 6.40 -14.65 -13.43
N THR A 71 7.63 -14.18 -13.22
CA THR A 71 8.85 -14.88 -13.65
C THR A 71 9.41 -15.85 -12.60
N GLY A 72 8.71 -16.04 -11.47
CA GLY A 72 9.11 -16.99 -10.42
C GLY A 72 10.36 -16.57 -9.63
N LYS A 73 10.75 -15.29 -9.69
CA LYS A 73 11.96 -14.77 -9.01
C LYS A 73 11.74 -14.38 -7.55
N GLN A 74 10.65 -14.82 -6.92
CA GLN A 74 10.39 -14.61 -5.49
C GLN A 74 11.27 -15.54 -4.63
N HIS A 75 12.56 -15.22 -4.56
CA HIS A 75 13.42 -15.64 -3.46
C HIS A 75 14.08 -14.39 -2.91
N LEU A 76 13.52 -13.80 -1.86
CA LEU A 76 14.19 -13.10 -0.75
C LEU A 76 13.15 -12.39 0.14
N GLY A 77 12.31 -13.19 0.80
CA GLY A 77 11.52 -12.78 1.95
C GLY A 77 12.11 -13.39 3.22
N THR A 78 13.02 -12.65 3.87
CA THR A 78 13.43 -12.74 5.28
C THR A 78 13.54 -14.15 5.92
N SER A 79 14.75 -14.72 5.93
CA SER A 79 15.15 -15.62 7.02
C SER A 79 15.09 -14.83 8.33
N LYS A 80 14.00 -14.96 9.09
CA LYS A 80 14.04 -14.71 10.54
C LYS A 80 15.13 -15.62 11.11
N LYS A 81 16.29 -15.04 11.46
CA LYS A 81 17.28 -15.67 12.33
C LYS A 81 16.56 -15.99 13.65
N THR A 82 16.11 -17.22 13.82
CA THR A 82 15.78 -17.73 15.14
C THR A 82 17.11 -17.82 15.90
N VAL A 83 17.40 -16.82 16.73
CA VAL A 83 18.49 -16.90 17.70
C VAL A 83 18.04 -17.92 18.74
N SER A 84 18.44 -19.18 18.57
CA SER A 84 18.36 -20.17 19.62
C SER A 84 19.41 -19.83 20.67
N VAL A 85 19.01 -19.13 21.73
CA VAL A 85 19.78 -19.10 22.97
C VAL A 85 19.60 -20.47 23.62
N SER A 86 20.63 -21.32 23.54
CA SER A 86 20.70 -22.54 24.33
C SER A 86 21.19 -22.21 25.73
N LYS A 87 20.57 -22.88 26.70
CA LYS A 87 20.72 -22.77 28.15
C LYS A 87 22.04 -23.38 28.64
#